data_AF-A0A0E3ZZF7-F1
#
_entry.id   AF-A0A0E3ZZF7-F1
#
_cell.length_a   1.000
_cell.length_b   1.000
_cell.length_c   1.000
_cell.angle_alpha   90.00
_cell.angle_beta   90.00
_cell.angle_gamma   90.00
#
_symmetry.space_group_name_H-M   'P 1'
#
loop_
_entity.id
_entity.type
_entity.pdbx_description
1 polymer ?
#
loop_
_entity_poly.entity_id
_entity_poly.type
_entity_poly.pdbx_seq_one_letter_code
_entity_poly.pdbx_strand_id
1 'polypeptide(L)'
;MGYYGVFLFVCLAISNGSIGSTNPDPKVYFPNLTEKMGLKTPRLKEGEYEIRVWEKCQLCYGEAHVLYRLVKKGEKVSLSRYTIHFNKNEFIRAKQTSSTTRSLQELWNHLVEKDILTSSYQSTVEEELHPKPQKDSTWNVIDADGSISVHAKRKKPSFWIGDGESYHFDIFSADSYRMYEYHNPKEYLRQRPDIVGLQKVVSILDELSSAFY
;
A
#
# COMPACT_ATOMS: atom_id res chain seq x y z
N MET A 1 -29.06 71.60 -15.53
CA MET A 1 -30.10 70.57 -15.75
C MET A 1 -29.37 69.30 -16.14
N GLY A 2 -29.10 68.39 -15.21
CA GLY A 2 -29.95 67.20 -14.93
C GLY A 2 -29.59 66.10 -15.96
N TYR A 3 -29.16 64.88 -15.64
CA TYR A 3 -29.36 64.02 -14.48
C TYR A 3 -28.19 63.02 -14.34
N TYR A 4 -28.09 62.48 -13.13
CA TYR A 4 -27.17 61.47 -12.60
C TYR A 4 -27.14 60.14 -13.38
N GLY A 5 -26.00 59.46 -13.32
CA GLY A 5 -25.87 58.06 -13.73
C GLY A 5 -24.52 57.44 -13.36
N VAL A 6 -24.11 57.56 -12.09
CA VAL A 6 -22.95 56.83 -11.55
C VAL A 6 -23.35 55.36 -11.40
N PHE A 7 -22.88 54.51 -12.31
CA PHE A 7 -23.00 53.05 -12.15
C PHE A 7 -21.93 52.57 -11.17
N LEU A 8 -22.35 52.41 -9.92
CA LEU A 8 -21.57 51.86 -8.82
C LEU A 8 -21.64 50.32 -8.92
N PHE A 9 -20.62 49.69 -9.49
CA PHE A 9 -20.48 48.23 -9.46
C PHE A 9 -20.01 47.82 -8.06
N VAL A 10 -20.97 47.41 -7.21
CA VAL A 10 -20.70 46.77 -5.92
C VAL A 10 -20.29 45.33 -6.19
N CYS A 11 -18.98 45.07 -6.24
CA CYS A 11 -18.45 43.71 -6.15
C CYS A 11 -18.59 43.24 -4.69
N LEU A 12 -19.69 42.54 -4.40
CA LEU A 12 -19.88 41.77 -3.18
C LEU A 12 -18.77 40.71 -3.08
N ALA A 13 -17.81 40.97 -2.19
CA ALA A 13 -16.87 39.97 -1.72
C ALA A 13 -17.65 38.91 -0.93
N ILE A 14 -17.99 37.82 -1.60
CA ILE A 14 -18.45 36.60 -0.93
C ILE A 14 -17.20 35.93 -0.37
N SER A 15 -16.89 36.28 0.87
CA SER A 15 -15.98 35.55 1.75
C SER A 15 -16.62 34.18 2.08
N ASN A 16 -16.49 33.22 1.17
CA ASN A 16 -16.78 31.83 1.48
C ASN A 16 -15.49 31.16 1.99
N GLY A 17 -15.45 31.04 3.32
CA GLY A 17 -14.80 29.97 4.07
C GLY A 17 -13.38 29.62 3.65
N SER A 18 -12.40 30.11 4.41
CA SER A 18 -11.22 29.29 4.69
C SER A 18 -11.70 28.01 5.39
N ILE A 19 -11.99 26.98 4.60
CA ILE A 19 -11.97 25.62 5.12
C ILE A 19 -10.52 25.41 5.51
N GLY A 20 -10.28 25.44 6.82
CA GLY A 20 -8.99 25.09 7.39
C GLY A 20 -8.59 23.74 6.81
N SER A 21 -7.54 23.74 5.99
CA SER A 21 -6.73 22.57 5.75
C SER A 21 -6.00 22.26 7.06
N THR A 22 -6.73 21.77 8.06
CA THR A 22 -6.14 20.86 9.04
C THR A 22 -5.96 19.54 8.32
N ASN A 23 -4.93 19.48 7.47
CA ASN A 23 -4.36 18.20 7.10
C ASN A 23 -3.68 17.73 8.39
N PRO A 24 -4.22 16.73 9.11
CA PRO A 24 -3.45 16.13 10.19
C PRO A 24 -2.17 15.62 9.53
N ASP A 25 -1.00 15.98 10.08
CA ASP A 25 0.26 15.43 9.60
C ASP A 25 0.08 13.90 9.44
N PRO A 26 0.31 13.35 8.24
CA PRO A 26 0.07 11.93 8.01
C PRO A 26 0.89 11.16 9.04
N LYS A 27 0.20 10.35 9.86
CA LYS A 27 0.87 9.49 10.84
C LYS A 27 1.63 8.41 10.07
N VAL A 28 2.87 8.70 9.69
CA VAL A 28 3.75 7.76 8.98
C VAL A 28 3.91 6.47 9.78
N TYR A 29 3.99 5.33 9.12
CA TYR A 29 4.02 4.02 9.79
C TYR A 29 5.19 3.88 10.79
N PHE A 30 6.40 4.26 10.38
CA PHE A 30 7.59 4.28 11.24
C PHE A 30 8.09 5.71 11.46
N PRO A 31 7.47 6.51 12.35
CA PRO A 31 7.81 7.92 12.50
C PRO A 31 9.25 8.12 12.98
N ASN A 32 9.70 7.30 13.93
CA ASN A 32 11.05 7.38 14.50
C ASN A 32 12.13 7.04 13.46
N LEU A 33 11.96 5.93 12.72
CA LEU A 33 12.90 5.55 11.67
C LEU A 33 12.90 6.57 10.53
N THR A 34 11.73 7.05 10.12
CA THR A 34 11.55 8.08 9.09
C THR A 34 12.33 9.36 9.46
N GLU A 35 12.22 9.80 10.72
CA GLU A 35 12.98 10.93 11.25
C GLU A 35 14.49 10.67 11.25
N LYS A 36 14.93 9.51 11.77
CA LYS A 36 16.36 9.13 11.80
C LYS A 36 16.99 9.02 10.41
N MET A 37 16.20 8.64 9.41
CA MET A 37 16.62 8.63 8.00
C MET A 37 16.54 10.01 7.33
N GLY A 38 16.01 11.02 8.01
CA GLY A 38 15.83 12.37 7.47
C GLY A 38 14.76 12.45 6.36
N LEU A 39 13.83 11.49 6.31
CA LEU A 39 12.78 11.44 5.30
C LEU A 39 11.63 12.37 5.71
N LYS A 40 11.45 13.47 4.99
CA LYS A 40 10.36 14.42 5.26
C LYS A 40 9.06 13.96 4.61
N THR A 41 7.91 14.39 5.13
CA THR A 41 6.63 14.29 4.42
C THR A 41 6.74 15.03 3.08
N PRO A 42 6.43 14.37 1.94
CA PRO A 42 6.60 14.98 0.65
C PRO A 42 5.56 16.08 0.40
N ARG A 43 5.97 17.17 -0.25
CA ARG A 43 5.05 18.17 -0.80
C ARG A 43 4.83 17.84 -2.27
N LEU A 44 3.62 17.39 -2.59
CA LEU A 44 3.25 16.84 -3.90
C LEU A 44 2.15 17.70 -4.54
N LYS A 45 2.20 17.84 -5.87
CA LYS A 45 1.11 18.42 -6.67
C LYS A 45 0.16 17.33 -7.15
N GLU A 46 -1.00 17.73 -7.66
CA GLU A 46 -1.94 16.80 -8.30
C GLU A 46 -1.23 15.97 -9.38
N GLY A 47 -1.46 14.65 -9.38
CA GLY A 47 -0.79 13.69 -10.26
C GLY A 47 0.63 13.30 -9.84
N GLU A 48 1.19 13.89 -8.77
CA GLU A 48 2.46 13.48 -8.18
C GLU A 48 2.24 12.51 -7.03
N TYR A 49 3.14 11.53 -6.93
CA TYR A 49 3.08 10.47 -5.93
C TYR A 49 4.44 10.20 -5.33
N GLU A 50 4.46 9.84 -4.05
CA GLU A 50 5.60 9.18 -3.42
C GLU A 50 5.09 7.92 -2.72
N ILE A 51 5.69 6.78 -3.06
CA ILE A 51 5.37 5.48 -2.49
C ILE A 51 6.61 5.00 -1.74
N ARG A 52 6.45 4.67 -0.46
CA ARG A 52 7.49 4.06 0.38
C ARG A 52 7.05 2.65 0.73
N VAL A 53 7.82 1.66 0.32
CA VAL A 53 7.59 0.26 0.67
C VAL A 53 8.68 -0.16 1.65
N TRP A 54 8.29 -0.26 2.92
CA TRP A 54 9.14 -0.73 4.00
C TRP A 54 9.09 -2.24 4.08
N GLU A 55 10.25 -2.87 4.19
CA GLU A 55 10.38 -4.32 4.32
C GLU A 55 11.07 -4.62 5.66
N LYS A 56 10.44 -5.51 6.44
CA LYS A 56 10.95 -5.97 7.73
C LYS A 56 11.03 -7.49 7.71
N CYS A 57 12.22 -8.03 7.92
CA CYS A 57 12.38 -9.44 8.26
C CYS A 57 12.18 -9.62 9.77
N GLN A 58 11.33 -10.56 10.18
CA GLN A 58 10.97 -10.75 11.59
C GLN A 58 12.17 -11.07 12.50
N LEU A 59 13.19 -11.74 11.97
CA LEU A 59 14.39 -12.12 12.73
C LEU A 59 15.45 -11.01 12.78
N CYS A 60 15.20 -9.88 12.13
CA CYS A 60 16.14 -8.79 12.06
C CYS A 60 15.75 -7.64 13.01
N TYR A 61 16.75 -6.98 13.60
CA TYR A 61 16.50 -5.93 14.59
C TYR A 61 16.03 -4.62 13.98
N GLY A 62 15.16 -3.90 14.68
CA GLY A 62 14.68 -2.57 14.28
C GLY A 62 13.30 -2.61 13.61
N GLU A 63 12.92 -1.47 13.04
CA GLU A 63 11.59 -1.25 12.48
C GLU A 63 11.46 -1.77 11.04
N ALA A 64 12.51 -1.62 10.22
CA ALA A 64 12.59 -2.12 8.83
C ALA A 64 14.06 -2.27 8.40
N HIS A 65 14.34 -3.11 7.42
CA HIS A 65 15.71 -3.39 6.92
C HIS A 65 15.93 -2.85 5.52
N VAL A 66 14.85 -2.72 4.76
CA VAL A 66 14.87 -2.15 3.42
C VAL A 66 13.72 -1.15 3.28
N LEU A 67 13.97 -0.09 2.52
CA LEU A 67 12.95 0.83 2.03
C LEU A 67 13.11 0.98 0.53
N TYR A 68 12.06 0.66 -0.23
CA TYR A 68 11.93 1.10 -1.63
C TYR A 68 11.17 2.41 -1.66
N ARG A 69 11.72 3.43 -2.32
CA ARG A 69 11.11 4.74 -2.46
C ARG A 69 10.92 5.06 -3.93
N LEU A 70 9.68 5.04 -4.37
CA LEU A 70 9.25 5.38 -5.72
C LEU A 70 8.64 6.77 -5.71
N VAL A 71 9.11 7.67 -6.58
CA VAL A 71 8.63 9.05 -6.64
C VAL A 71 8.28 9.38 -8.09
N LYS A 72 7.03 9.81 -8.31
CA LYS A 72 6.51 10.33 -9.58
C LYS A 72 6.28 11.83 -9.43
N LYS A 73 7.02 12.65 -10.17
CA LYS A 73 6.86 14.12 -10.19
C LYS A 73 6.80 14.64 -11.62
N GLY A 74 5.61 15.11 -12.03
CA GLY A 74 5.32 15.38 -13.43
C GLY A 74 5.68 14.17 -14.29
N GLU A 75 6.52 14.35 -15.31
CA GLU A 75 6.98 13.26 -16.19
C GLU A 75 8.12 12.41 -15.60
N LYS A 76 8.75 12.84 -14.50
CA LYS A 76 9.91 12.14 -13.94
C LYS A 76 9.49 11.06 -12.96
N VAL A 77 10.09 9.88 -13.12
CA VAL A 77 10.02 8.77 -12.16
C VAL A 77 11.41 8.51 -11.60
N SER A 78 11.51 8.35 -10.30
CA SER A 78 12.74 7.89 -9.64
C SER A 78 12.42 6.76 -8.68
N LEU A 79 13.25 5.72 -8.69
CA LEU A 79 13.18 4.61 -7.74
C LEU A 79 14.53 4.48 -7.03
N SER A 80 14.49 4.47 -5.69
CA SER A 80 15.66 4.21 -4.85
C SER A 80 15.38 3.14 -3.82
N ARG A 81 16.43 2.41 -3.44
CA ARG A 81 16.43 1.41 -2.37
C ARG A 81 17.37 1.88 -1.27
N TYR A 82 16.88 1.89 -0.05
CA TYR A 82 17.68 2.14 1.14
C TYR A 82 17.89 0.81 1.87
N THR A 83 19.14 0.44 2.09
CA THR A 83 19.50 -0.64 3.02
C THR A 83 19.75 -0.04 4.39
N ILE A 84 18.98 -0.47 5.38
CA ILE A 84 18.93 0.12 6.71
C ILE A 84 19.70 -0.76 7.68
N HIS A 85 20.70 -0.18 8.32
CA HIS A 85 21.60 -0.90 9.22
C HIS A 85 21.32 -0.52 10.67
N PHE A 86 21.11 -1.56 11.48
CA PHE A 86 20.90 -1.46 12.92
C PHE A 86 22.01 -2.20 13.68
N ASN A 87 22.31 -1.72 14.89
CA ASN A 87 23.03 -2.45 15.91
C ASN A 87 22.06 -2.72 17.06
N LYS A 88 21.59 -3.97 17.18
CA LYS A 88 20.41 -4.28 18.00
C LYS A 88 19.28 -3.32 17.61
N ASN A 89 18.63 -2.64 18.57
CA ASN A 89 17.53 -1.72 18.28
C ASN A 89 17.98 -0.28 17.95
N GLU A 90 19.29 -0.05 17.81
CA GLU A 90 19.83 1.27 17.49
C GLU A 90 20.06 1.42 15.98
N PHE A 91 19.45 2.44 15.38
CA PHE A 91 19.71 2.81 14.00
C PHE A 91 21.12 3.36 13.86
N ILE A 92 21.88 2.83 12.91
CA ILE A 92 23.25 3.27 12.63
C ILE A 92 23.30 4.16 11.39
N ARG A 93 22.75 3.67 10.28
CA ARG A 93 22.74 4.38 8.99
C ARG A 93 21.78 3.74 8.00
N ALA A 94 21.45 4.48 6.94
CA ALA A 94 20.82 3.94 5.75
C ALA A 94 21.67 4.23 4.51
N LYS A 95 21.93 3.22 3.68
CA LYS A 95 22.66 3.36 2.42
C LYS A 95 21.68 3.38 1.26
N GLN A 96 21.67 4.48 0.50
CA GLN A 96 20.84 4.62 -0.69
C GLN A 96 21.54 4.04 -1.93
N THR A 97 20.78 3.33 -2.75
CA THR A 97 21.15 2.90 -4.10
C THR A 97 20.03 3.32 -5.05
N SER A 98 20.36 3.83 -6.22
CA SER A 98 19.38 4.13 -7.27
C SER A 98 19.15 2.91 -8.14
N SER A 99 17.95 2.80 -8.72
CA SER A 99 17.62 1.72 -9.65
C SER A 99 18.57 1.68 -10.86
N THR A 100 18.86 0.48 -11.35
CA THR A 100 19.64 0.21 -12.57
C THR A 100 18.76 0.16 -13.83
N THR A 101 17.43 0.20 -13.66
CA THR A 101 16.46 0.04 -14.76
C THR A 101 16.48 1.23 -15.70
N ARG A 102 16.54 0.96 -17.00
CA ARG A 102 16.61 1.99 -18.05
C ARG A 102 15.29 2.74 -18.27
N SER A 103 14.15 2.09 -18.06
CA SER A 103 12.82 2.68 -18.27
C SER A 103 11.98 2.70 -16.99
N LEU A 104 12.27 3.65 -16.10
CA LEU A 104 11.49 3.84 -14.86
C LEU A 104 10.05 4.29 -15.12
N GLN A 105 9.78 4.89 -16.29
CA GLN A 105 8.42 5.28 -16.67
C GLN A 105 7.56 4.06 -17.05
N GLU A 106 8.14 3.06 -17.73
CA GLU A 106 7.45 1.78 -17.99
C GLU A 106 7.19 1.04 -16.68
N LEU A 107 8.18 0.96 -15.79
CA LEU A 107 8.01 0.38 -14.47
C LEU A 107 6.85 1.04 -13.71
N TRP A 108 6.81 2.38 -13.69
CA TRP A 108 5.70 3.10 -13.08
C TRP A 108 4.34 2.69 -13.65
N ASN A 109 4.22 2.62 -14.98
CA ASN A 109 2.97 2.26 -15.63
C ASN A 109 2.53 0.84 -15.26
N HIS A 110 3.44 -0.14 -15.30
CA HIS A 110 3.15 -1.51 -14.89
C HIS A 110 2.72 -1.62 -13.42
N LEU A 111 3.38 -0.88 -12.52
CA LEU A 111 3.00 -0.85 -11.10
C LEU A 111 1.61 -0.25 -10.90
N VAL A 112 1.25 0.79 -11.65
CA VAL A 112 -0.10 1.37 -11.64
C VAL A 112 -1.15 0.38 -12.17
N GLU A 113 -0.86 -0.34 -13.25
CA GLU A 113 -1.73 -1.40 -13.78
C GLU A 113 -1.96 -2.54 -12.77
N LYS A 114 -1.02 -2.75 -11.86
CA LYS A 114 -1.11 -3.70 -10.74
C LYS A 114 -1.76 -3.11 -9.49
N ASP A 115 -2.34 -1.93 -9.59
CA ASP A 115 -3.02 -1.20 -8.52
C ASP A 115 -2.12 -0.78 -7.36
N ILE A 116 -0.82 -0.46 -7.59
CA ILE A 116 0.07 -0.01 -6.50
C ILE A 116 -0.48 1.19 -5.72
N LEU A 117 -1.30 2.04 -6.35
CA LEU A 117 -1.93 3.22 -5.75
C LEU A 117 -3.19 2.90 -4.95
N THR A 118 -3.80 1.75 -5.20
CA THR A 118 -5.10 1.34 -4.67
C THR A 118 -5.10 -0.12 -4.25
N SER A 119 -4.00 -0.59 -3.66
CA SER A 119 -3.89 -1.97 -3.22
C SER A 119 -5.02 -2.33 -2.23
N SER A 120 -5.48 -3.57 -2.29
CA SER A 120 -6.49 -4.09 -1.35
C SER A 120 -5.95 -4.04 0.07
N TYR A 121 -6.71 -3.53 1.04
CA TYR A 121 -6.32 -3.63 2.45
C TYR A 121 -6.05 -5.08 2.85
N GLN A 122 -5.10 -5.28 3.78
CA GLN A 122 -4.79 -6.60 4.29
C GLN A 122 -6.03 -7.34 4.78
N SER A 123 -6.96 -6.64 5.42
CA SER A 123 -8.22 -7.22 5.92
C SER A 123 -9.02 -7.93 4.83
N THR A 124 -9.05 -7.41 3.60
CA THR A 124 -9.73 -8.07 2.47
C THR A 124 -9.00 -9.34 2.05
N VAL A 125 -7.66 -9.30 1.99
CA VAL A 125 -6.83 -10.48 1.70
C VAL A 125 -6.96 -11.52 2.82
N GLU A 126 -7.02 -11.08 4.08
CA GLU A 126 -7.13 -11.89 5.27
C GLU A 126 -8.46 -12.65 5.32
N GLU A 127 -9.57 -12.02 4.91
CA GLU A 127 -10.86 -12.69 4.78
C GLU A 127 -10.82 -13.82 3.72
N GLU A 128 -10.01 -13.67 2.67
CA GLU A 128 -9.82 -14.70 1.64
C GLU A 128 -8.84 -15.81 2.07
N LEU A 129 -7.83 -15.46 2.87
CA LEU A 129 -6.86 -16.39 3.46
C LEU A 129 -7.49 -17.24 4.57
N HIS A 130 -8.30 -16.60 5.41
CA HIS A 130 -8.94 -17.17 6.59
C HIS A 130 -10.47 -17.01 6.50
N PRO A 131 -11.13 -17.66 5.53
CA PRO A 131 -12.57 -17.53 5.38
C PRO A 131 -13.26 -18.01 6.65
N LYS A 132 -14.12 -17.16 7.21
CA LYS A 132 -14.91 -17.51 8.39
C LYS A 132 -15.64 -18.83 8.12
N PRO A 133 -15.70 -19.75 9.10
CA PRO A 133 -16.47 -20.97 8.94
C PRO A 133 -17.90 -20.60 8.56
N GLN A 134 -18.39 -21.08 7.41
CA GLN A 134 -19.82 -20.95 7.11
C GLN A 134 -20.57 -21.75 8.18
N LYS A 135 -21.52 -21.08 8.84
CA LYS A 135 -22.40 -21.68 9.84
C LYS A 135 -23.20 -22.77 9.12
N ASP A 136 -22.98 -24.03 9.51
CA ASP A 136 -23.74 -25.22 9.11
C ASP A 136 -24.04 -25.37 7.61
N SER A 137 -23.06 -25.85 6.84
CA SER A 137 -23.29 -26.25 5.44
C SER A 137 -23.32 -27.76 5.30
N THR A 138 -24.20 -28.40 6.05
CA THR A 138 -24.55 -29.81 5.88
C THR A 138 -25.91 -29.87 5.18
N TRP A 139 -26.01 -30.57 4.06
CA TRP A 139 -27.29 -30.79 3.38
C TRP A 139 -27.48 -32.27 3.07
N ASN A 140 -28.73 -32.71 3.06
CA ASN A 140 -29.09 -34.08 2.74
C ASN A 140 -29.62 -34.12 1.31
N VAL A 141 -29.18 -35.10 0.53
CA VAL A 141 -29.75 -35.44 -0.77
C VAL A 141 -30.42 -36.80 -0.62
N ILE A 142 -31.67 -36.91 -1.07
CA ILE A 142 -32.37 -38.18 -1.18
C ILE A 142 -32.23 -38.61 -2.63
N ASP A 143 -31.50 -39.70 -2.86
CA ASP A 143 -31.26 -40.25 -4.18
C ASP A 143 -32.49 -41.02 -4.68
N ALA A 144 -32.58 -41.24 -5.99
CA ALA A 144 -33.76 -41.85 -6.63
C ALA A 144 -34.06 -43.29 -6.16
N ASP A 145 -33.07 -43.95 -5.55
CA ASP A 145 -33.18 -45.29 -4.95
C ASP A 145 -33.63 -45.27 -3.47
N GLY A 146 -33.89 -44.08 -2.92
CA GLY A 146 -34.31 -43.87 -1.54
C GLY A 146 -33.15 -43.82 -0.54
N SER A 147 -31.90 -43.88 -0.99
CA SER A 147 -30.74 -43.67 -0.12
C SER A 147 -30.62 -42.18 0.27
N ILE A 148 -30.08 -41.94 1.47
CA ILE A 148 -29.89 -40.59 2.02
C ILE A 148 -28.39 -40.32 2.10
N SER A 149 -27.93 -39.34 1.32
CA SER A 149 -26.55 -38.89 1.30
C SER A 149 -26.41 -37.57 2.07
N VAL A 150 -25.56 -37.56 3.10
CA VAL A 150 -25.25 -36.35 3.89
C VAL A 150 -23.99 -35.71 3.33
N HIS A 151 -24.12 -34.52 2.74
CA HIS A 151 -23.00 -33.77 2.19
C HIS A 151 -22.62 -32.64 3.14
N ALA A 152 -21.32 -32.55 3.45
CA ALA A 152 -20.76 -31.42 4.16
C ALA A 152 -19.85 -30.61 3.22
N LYS A 153 -19.94 -29.29 3.28
CA LYS A 153 -19.04 -28.42 2.51
C LYS A 153 -17.60 -28.60 2.99
N ARG A 154 -16.69 -28.97 2.08
CA ARG A 154 -15.26 -29.07 2.38
C ARG A 154 -14.72 -27.69 2.78
N LYS A 155 -14.25 -27.56 4.02
CA LYS A 155 -13.58 -26.32 4.47
C LYS A 155 -12.28 -26.16 3.70
N LYS A 156 -12.02 -24.95 3.17
CA LYS A 156 -10.69 -24.59 2.68
C LYS A 156 -9.72 -24.63 3.87
N PRO A 157 -8.52 -25.21 3.73
CA PRO A 157 -7.54 -25.21 4.81
C PRO A 157 -7.13 -23.77 5.14
N SER A 158 -7.08 -23.46 6.44
CA SER A 158 -6.53 -22.21 6.98
C SER A 158 -5.21 -22.54 7.64
N PHE A 159 -4.17 -21.77 7.39
CA PHE A 159 -2.84 -21.96 7.99
C PHE A 159 -2.24 -20.59 8.28
N TRP A 160 -1.46 -20.49 9.36
CA TRP A 160 -0.81 -19.28 9.78
C TRP A 160 0.70 -19.43 9.57
N ILE A 161 1.32 -18.40 9.02
CA ILE A 161 2.78 -18.36 8.87
C ILE A 161 3.32 -17.50 10.00
N GLY A 162 4.06 -18.14 10.92
CA GLY A 162 4.56 -17.51 12.14
C GLY A 162 5.72 -16.57 11.90
N ASP A 163 6.59 -16.88 10.93
CA ASP A 163 7.84 -16.18 10.63
C ASP A 163 7.97 -15.74 9.17
N GLY A 164 8.78 -14.72 8.90
CA GLY A 164 9.10 -14.28 7.55
C GLY A 164 9.24 -12.77 7.37
N GLU A 165 8.71 -12.24 6.27
CA GLU A 165 8.86 -10.86 5.82
C GLU A 165 7.52 -10.11 5.89
N SER A 166 7.56 -8.88 6.39
CA SER A 166 6.41 -7.98 6.39
C SER A 166 6.71 -6.75 5.55
N TYR A 167 5.70 -6.29 4.83
CA TYR A 167 5.79 -5.16 3.92
C TYR A 167 4.76 -4.10 4.30
N HIS A 168 5.19 -2.86 4.42
CA HIS A 168 4.33 -1.71 4.70
C HIS A 168 4.43 -0.68 3.59
N PHE A 169 3.31 -0.33 2.98
CA PHE A 169 3.20 0.63 1.91
C PHE A 169 2.68 1.94 2.47
N ASP A 170 3.45 3.01 2.35
CA ASP A 170 3.00 4.38 2.54
C ASP A 170 2.83 5.05 1.17
N ILE A 171 1.62 5.49 0.85
CA ILE A 171 1.31 6.15 -0.42
C ILE A 171 0.91 7.59 -0.14
N PHE A 172 1.77 8.51 -0.58
CA PHE A 172 1.54 9.94 -0.52
C PHE A 172 1.09 10.45 -1.88
N SER A 173 0.06 11.29 -1.88
CA SER A 173 -0.42 12.06 -3.02
C SER A 173 -0.63 13.53 -2.60
N ALA A 174 -1.15 14.37 -3.49
CA ALA A 174 -1.39 15.78 -3.19
C ALA A 174 -2.37 16.01 -2.03
N ASP A 175 -3.41 15.17 -1.97
CA ASP A 175 -4.60 15.34 -1.14
C ASP A 175 -4.86 14.16 -0.21
N SER A 176 -4.19 13.02 -0.42
CA SER A 176 -4.42 11.82 0.37
C SER A 176 -3.14 11.11 0.80
N TYR A 177 -3.27 10.40 1.92
CA TYR A 177 -2.28 9.48 2.45
C TYR A 177 -2.94 8.13 2.71
N ARG A 178 -2.35 7.05 2.18
CA ARG A 178 -2.86 5.69 2.35
C ARG A 178 -1.77 4.77 2.85
N MET A 179 -2.16 3.78 3.63
CA MET A 179 -1.26 2.82 4.24
C MET A 179 -1.79 1.41 4.03
N TYR A 180 -0.91 0.50 3.65
CA TYR A 180 -1.21 -0.94 3.53
C TYR A 180 -0.12 -1.76 4.21
N GLU A 181 -0.49 -2.92 4.72
CA GLU A 181 0.41 -3.85 5.39
C GLU A 181 0.18 -5.25 4.83
N TYR A 182 1.24 -6.03 4.69
CA TYR A 182 1.16 -7.42 4.26
C TYR A 182 2.20 -8.25 5.00
N HIS A 183 1.76 -9.30 5.69
CA HIS A 183 2.64 -10.28 6.31
C HIS A 183 2.80 -11.49 5.40
N ASN A 184 4.06 -11.89 5.14
CA ASN A 184 4.43 -13.10 4.40
C ASN A 184 3.70 -13.27 3.06
N PRO A 185 3.58 -12.22 2.22
CA PRO A 185 2.71 -12.29 1.05
C PRO A 185 3.15 -13.36 0.04
N LYS A 186 4.46 -13.60 -0.10
CA LYS A 186 5.02 -14.60 -1.01
C LYS A 186 4.68 -16.02 -0.58
N GLU A 187 4.83 -16.30 0.71
CA GLU A 187 4.54 -17.60 1.30
C GLU A 187 3.04 -17.90 1.26
N TYR A 188 2.19 -16.91 1.56
CA TYR A 188 0.75 -17.06 1.40
C TYR A 188 0.36 -17.28 -0.06
N LEU A 189 1.02 -16.62 -1.02
CA LEU A 189 0.72 -16.80 -2.45
C LEU A 189 1.04 -18.22 -2.91
N ARG A 190 2.14 -18.79 -2.43
CA ARG A 190 2.52 -20.18 -2.75
C ARG A 190 1.45 -21.20 -2.36
N GLN A 191 0.72 -20.91 -1.29
CA GLN A 191 -0.31 -21.81 -0.75
C GLN A 191 -1.72 -21.47 -1.26
N ARG A 192 -1.99 -20.20 -1.53
CA ARG A 192 -3.26 -19.67 -2.03
C ARG A 192 -3.03 -18.84 -3.29
N PRO A 193 -2.61 -19.48 -4.40
CA PRO A 193 -2.40 -18.78 -5.67
C PRO A 193 -3.72 -18.30 -6.28
N ASP A 194 -4.88 -18.71 -5.75
CA ASP A 194 -6.20 -18.26 -6.19
C ASP A 194 -6.53 -16.80 -5.80
N ILE A 195 -5.79 -16.20 -4.86
CA ILE A 195 -6.08 -14.86 -4.33
C ILE A 195 -5.45 -13.79 -5.22
N VAL A 196 -6.26 -13.11 -6.03
CA VAL A 196 -5.82 -12.10 -7.01
C VAL A 196 -5.13 -10.90 -6.33
N GLY A 197 -5.67 -10.43 -5.20
CA GLY A 197 -5.05 -9.31 -4.46
C GLY A 197 -3.62 -9.63 -4.03
N LEU A 198 -3.37 -10.88 -3.63
CA LEU A 198 -2.07 -11.35 -3.20
C LEU A 198 -1.09 -11.51 -4.38
N GLN A 199 -1.57 -11.99 -5.53
CA GLN A 199 -0.80 -12.03 -6.77
C GLN A 199 -0.30 -10.63 -7.16
N LYS A 200 -1.18 -9.61 -7.09
CA LYS A 200 -0.82 -8.23 -7.42
C LYS A 200 0.25 -7.68 -6.49
N VAL A 201 0.07 -7.85 -5.17
CA VAL A 201 1.05 -7.40 -4.17
C VAL A 201 2.41 -8.05 -4.38
N VAL A 202 2.47 -9.37 -4.53
CA VAL A 202 3.75 -10.07 -4.77
C VAL A 202 4.38 -9.62 -6.08
N SER A 203 3.59 -9.46 -7.14
CA SER A 203 4.10 -8.98 -8.43
C SER A 203 4.68 -7.57 -8.35
N ILE A 204 4.09 -6.67 -7.57
CA ILE A 204 4.64 -5.33 -7.29
C ILE A 204 5.99 -5.45 -6.57
N LEU A 205 6.07 -6.28 -5.53
CA LEU A 205 7.29 -6.48 -4.76
C LEU A 205 8.43 -7.05 -5.62
N ASP A 206 8.12 -8.01 -6.48
CA ASP A 206 9.09 -8.62 -7.38
C ASP A 206 9.60 -7.62 -8.43
N GLU A 207 8.73 -6.80 -9.01
CA GLU A 207 9.14 -5.74 -9.93
C GLU A 207 10.04 -4.70 -9.25
N LEU A 208 9.66 -4.22 -8.06
CA LEU A 208 10.47 -3.28 -7.29
C LEU A 208 11.86 -3.85 -6.94
N SER A 209 11.92 -5.12 -6.55
CA SER A 209 13.17 -5.80 -6.22
C SER A 209 14.05 -5.99 -7.46
N SER A 210 13.46 -6.45 -8.57
CA SER A 210 14.17 -6.68 -9.83
C SER A 210 14.83 -5.43 -10.40
N ALA A 211 14.31 -4.24 -10.09
CA ALA A 211 14.82 -2.97 -10.58
C ALA A 211 16.23 -2.60 -10.06
N PHE A 212 16.85 -3.43 -9.22
CA PHE A 212 18.17 -3.24 -8.61
C PHE A 212 19.17 -4.36 -8.89
N TYR A 213 18.79 -5.37 -9.69
CA TYR A 213 19.65 -6.48 -10.13
C TYR A 213 19.88 -6.41 -11.63
#